data_AF-D5ESU7-F1
#
_entry.id   AF-D5ESU7-F1
#
_cell.length_a   1.000
_cell.length_b   1.000
_cell.length_c   1.000
_cell.angle_alpha   90.00
_cell.angle_beta   90.00
_cell.angle_gamma   90.00
#
_symmetry.space_group_name_H-M   'P 1'
#
loop_
_entity.id
_entity.type
_entity.pdbx_description
1 polymer ?
#
loop_
_entity_poly.entity_id
_entity_poly.type
_entity_poly.pdbx_seq_one_letter_code
_entity_poly.pdbx_strand_id
1 'polypeptide(L)'
;MKSIIVIFPYFGKLPPQYKMWRASALYNTDIDYLFFTDCDVESAENIIVHKMSFAEFRQITQSKFDFPIVLDRPYKICDYRPAFAYILSEYVKDYDFWGWGDLDVVYGNIRHFVTDDVLSRYKMISGYGHFTLYKNDDYTNTFFMKEVEGFVSYRDAFTQRRSMFFDEYEYKGFGDKWRGCHPEDCWLEWPFDNASKPKQSYHFNSMTRGWKQVIFEHIGNKLYMLRFNNGRLEKQESLYAHFQHRGFMKDKVTDYSHFLVTPGAIIDYPRHFVNLQLRWLCRNRSIMTMYYQWKDRILWKLKHS
;
A
#
# COMPACT_ATOMS: atom_id res chain seq x y z
N MET A 1 -7.20 -3.94 -23.17
CA MET A 1 -6.61 -3.36 -21.94
C MET A 1 -5.99 -4.47 -21.16
N LYS A 2 -4.79 -4.28 -20.62
CA LYS A 2 -4.07 -5.33 -19.88
C LYS A 2 -4.72 -5.61 -18.54
N SER A 3 -4.98 -6.86 -18.22
CA SER A 3 -5.62 -7.26 -16.96
C SER A 3 -4.64 -7.15 -15.79
N ILE A 4 -5.12 -6.63 -14.64
CA ILE A 4 -4.32 -6.45 -13.43
C ILE A 4 -5.05 -7.09 -12.26
N ILE A 5 -4.32 -7.89 -11.48
CA ILE A 5 -4.78 -8.40 -10.19
C ILE A 5 -3.86 -7.95 -9.05
N VAL A 6 -4.42 -7.48 -7.94
CA VAL A 6 -3.68 -7.07 -6.74
C VAL A 6 -4.07 -7.97 -5.58
N ILE A 7 -3.09 -8.62 -4.97
CA ILE A 7 -3.31 -9.74 -4.05
C ILE A 7 -3.14 -9.28 -2.59
N PHE A 8 -4.10 -9.64 -1.76
CA PHE A 8 -4.18 -9.30 -0.33
C PHE A 8 -4.41 -10.54 0.54
N PRO A 9 -3.36 -11.31 0.87
CA PRO A 9 -3.42 -12.26 1.97
C PRO A 9 -3.35 -11.47 3.28
N TYR A 10 -4.50 -11.28 3.94
CA TYR A 10 -4.62 -10.43 5.12
C TYR A 10 -5.46 -11.12 6.17
N PHE A 11 -4.92 -11.27 7.39
CA PHE A 11 -5.59 -12.01 8.45
C PHE A 11 -5.62 -11.21 9.75
N GLY A 12 -6.71 -11.34 10.51
CA GLY A 12 -6.92 -10.69 11.79
C GLY A 12 -7.89 -9.52 11.74
N LYS A 13 -7.43 -8.32 12.11
CA LYS A 13 -8.30 -7.13 12.24
C LYS A 13 -8.02 -6.13 11.15
N LEU A 14 -9.03 -5.83 10.32
CA LEU A 14 -8.94 -4.79 9.30
C LEU A 14 -8.54 -3.42 9.88
N PRO A 15 -7.71 -2.65 9.16
CA PRO A 15 -7.31 -1.33 9.62
C PRO A 15 -8.49 -0.34 9.57
N PRO A 16 -8.48 0.74 10.39
CA PRO A 16 -9.47 1.82 10.30
C PRO A 16 -9.62 2.42 8.88
N GLN A 17 -8.56 2.34 8.09
CA GLN A 17 -8.48 2.80 6.71
C GLN A 17 -9.24 1.92 5.72
N TYR A 18 -9.61 0.69 6.09
CA TYR A 18 -10.14 -0.30 5.14
C TYR A 18 -11.36 0.20 4.37
N LYS A 19 -12.26 0.95 5.00
CA LYS A 19 -13.46 1.46 4.32
C LYS A 19 -13.13 2.48 3.23
N MET A 20 -12.18 3.39 3.46
CA MET A 20 -11.73 4.30 2.39
C MET A 20 -10.94 3.57 1.32
N TRP A 21 -10.13 2.58 1.70
CA TRP A 21 -9.45 1.70 0.76
C TRP A 21 -10.48 1.04 -0.17
N ARG A 22 -11.51 0.39 0.42
CA ARG A 22 -12.58 -0.31 -0.29
C ARG A 22 -13.34 0.62 -1.22
N ALA A 23 -13.71 1.81 -0.73
CA ALA A 23 -14.38 2.82 -1.55
C ALA A 23 -13.54 3.20 -2.77
N SER A 24 -12.25 3.48 -2.60
CA SER A 24 -11.36 3.82 -3.72
C SER A 24 -11.10 2.65 -4.68
N ALA A 25 -11.01 1.41 -4.16
CA ALA A 25 -10.82 0.21 -4.95
C ALA A 25 -12.04 -0.07 -5.86
N LEU A 26 -13.26 0.12 -5.35
CA LEU A 26 -14.50 -0.05 -6.13
C LEU A 26 -14.59 0.88 -7.35
N TYR A 27 -13.91 2.04 -7.32
CA TYR A 27 -13.86 2.96 -8.46
C TYR A 27 -12.85 2.57 -9.54
N ASN A 28 -11.97 1.61 -9.28
CA ASN A 28 -11.02 1.04 -10.24
C ASN A 28 -11.56 -0.31 -10.75
N THR A 29 -12.70 -0.26 -11.45
CA THR A 29 -13.50 -1.43 -11.85
C THR A 29 -12.80 -2.40 -12.81
N ASP A 30 -11.65 -2.01 -13.32
CA ASP A 30 -10.86 -2.74 -14.31
C ASP A 30 -9.56 -3.32 -13.74
N ILE A 31 -9.50 -3.39 -12.41
CA ILE A 31 -8.45 -3.98 -11.61
C ILE A 31 -9.12 -4.88 -10.59
N ASP A 32 -8.71 -6.13 -10.55
CA ASP A 32 -9.23 -7.10 -9.61
C ASP A 32 -8.41 -7.11 -8.32
N TYR A 33 -9.10 -7.15 -7.19
CA TYR A 33 -8.50 -7.20 -5.86
C TYR A 33 -8.79 -8.56 -5.23
N LEU A 34 -7.76 -9.40 -5.11
CA LEU A 34 -7.87 -10.79 -4.68
C LEU A 34 -7.51 -10.95 -3.20
N PHE A 35 -8.49 -11.26 -2.37
CA PHE A 35 -8.33 -11.47 -0.94
C PHE A 35 -8.24 -12.95 -0.56
N PHE A 36 -7.28 -13.27 0.30
CA PHE A 36 -7.26 -14.50 1.11
C PHE A 36 -7.32 -14.08 2.57
N THR A 37 -8.43 -14.34 3.26
CA THR A 37 -8.67 -13.66 4.54
C THR A 37 -9.69 -14.37 5.45
N ASP A 38 -9.50 -14.23 6.76
CA ASP A 38 -10.47 -14.56 7.81
C ASP A 38 -11.28 -13.33 8.30
N CYS A 39 -10.93 -12.13 7.83
CA CYS A 39 -11.63 -10.89 8.15
C CYS A 39 -13.02 -10.86 7.52
N ASP A 40 -13.89 -9.98 8.00
CA ASP A 40 -15.14 -9.65 7.30
C ASP A 40 -14.86 -8.65 6.16
N VAL A 41 -14.79 -9.18 4.94
CA VAL A 41 -14.48 -8.45 3.70
C VAL A 41 -15.57 -8.85 2.73
N GLU A 42 -16.35 -7.87 2.29
CA GLU A 42 -17.43 -8.05 1.33
C GLU A 42 -16.89 -8.15 -0.09
N SER A 43 -17.37 -9.14 -0.83
CA SER A 43 -17.08 -9.26 -2.26
C SER A 43 -17.75 -8.14 -3.07
N ALA A 44 -17.18 -7.85 -4.24
CA ALA A 44 -17.76 -6.99 -5.26
C ALA A 44 -17.34 -7.51 -6.63
N GLU A 45 -17.79 -6.86 -7.72
CA GLU A 45 -17.42 -7.26 -9.08
C GLU A 45 -15.89 -7.36 -9.28
N ASN A 46 -15.15 -6.37 -8.78
CA ASN A 46 -13.70 -6.31 -8.84
C ASN A 46 -13.00 -6.64 -7.49
N ILE A 47 -13.74 -7.15 -6.50
CA ILE A 47 -13.17 -7.58 -5.20
C ILE A 47 -13.52 -9.04 -4.97
N ILE A 48 -12.54 -9.90 -5.20
CA ILE A 48 -12.65 -11.36 -5.17
C ILE A 48 -12.18 -11.83 -3.78
N VAL A 49 -13.03 -12.56 -3.06
CA VAL A 49 -12.75 -12.94 -1.67
C VAL A 49 -12.75 -14.46 -1.50
N HIS A 50 -11.59 -15.00 -1.16
CA HIS A 50 -11.42 -16.37 -0.68
C HIS A 50 -11.34 -16.37 0.84
N LYS A 51 -12.44 -16.80 1.49
CA LYS A 51 -12.46 -16.97 2.95
C LYS A 51 -11.66 -18.19 3.35
N MET A 52 -10.67 -17.97 4.21
CA MET A 52 -9.85 -19.01 4.82
C MET A 52 -9.13 -18.47 6.06
N SER A 53 -8.68 -19.38 6.90
CA SER A 53 -7.82 -19.09 8.05
C SER A 53 -6.37 -18.84 7.63
N PHE A 54 -5.63 -18.15 8.50
CA PHE A 54 -4.19 -18.00 8.34
C PHE A 54 -3.45 -19.36 8.29
N ALA A 55 -3.96 -20.37 9.00
CA ALA A 55 -3.36 -21.71 9.02
C ALA A 55 -3.48 -22.41 7.66
N GLU A 56 -4.61 -22.27 6.97
CA GLU A 56 -4.81 -22.81 5.62
C GLU A 56 -3.91 -22.11 4.60
N PHE A 57 -3.82 -20.77 4.65
CA PHE A 57 -2.90 -20.02 3.78
C PHE A 57 -1.44 -20.41 3.99
N ARG A 58 -1.05 -20.69 5.24
CA ARG A 58 0.28 -21.21 5.57
C ARG A 58 0.51 -22.58 4.93
N GLN A 59 -0.47 -23.47 4.91
CA GLN A 59 -0.35 -24.78 4.27
C GLN A 59 -0.18 -24.65 2.75
N ILE A 60 -0.97 -23.79 2.10
CA ILE A 60 -0.84 -23.47 0.66
C ILE A 60 0.56 -22.94 0.35
N THR A 61 1.07 -22.04 1.18
CA THR A 61 2.41 -21.48 1.01
C THR A 61 3.48 -22.55 1.19
N GLN A 62 3.39 -23.38 2.25
CA GLN A 62 4.36 -24.44 2.52
C GLN A 62 4.40 -25.49 1.42
N SER A 63 3.27 -25.86 0.80
CA SER A 63 3.24 -26.89 -0.25
C SER A 63 4.00 -26.49 -1.52
N LYS A 64 4.40 -25.23 -1.66
CA LYS A 64 5.12 -24.70 -2.82
C LYS A 64 6.64 -24.73 -2.64
N PHE A 65 7.15 -25.10 -1.47
CA PHE A 65 8.58 -25.13 -1.17
C PHE A 65 8.98 -26.48 -0.57
N ASP A 66 10.12 -27.00 -0.99
CA ASP A 66 10.70 -28.27 -0.55
C ASP A 66 11.46 -28.18 0.79
N PHE A 67 11.49 -26.99 1.40
CA PHE A 67 12.08 -26.72 2.69
C PHE A 67 11.04 -26.17 3.69
N PRO A 68 11.24 -26.36 5.00
CA PRO A 68 10.35 -25.81 6.01
C PRO A 68 10.36 -24.27 5.98
N ILE A 69 9.19 -23.67 5.76
CA ILE A 69 9.03 -22.21 5.78
C ILE A 69 8.63 -21.70 7.17
N VAL A 70 8.97 -20.44 7.44
CA VAL A 70 8.57 -19.68 8.62
C VAL A 70 7.54 -18.63 8.21
N LEU A 71 6.28 -18.97 8.49
CA LEU A 71 5.12 -18.11 8.35
C LEU A 71 4.28 -18.24 9.64
N ASP A 72 4.83 -17.74 10.73
CA ASP A 72 4.35 -17.96 12.10
C ASP A 72 3.32 -16.93 12.57
N ARG A 73 3.22 -15.80 11.87
CA ARG A 73 2.27 -14.71 12.16
C ARG A 73 1.86 -13.97 10.88
N PRO A 74 0.66 -13.35 10.83
CA PRO A 74 0.18 -12.66 9.63
C PRO A 74 1.15 -11.62 9.07
N TYR A 75 1.81 -10.82 9.91
CA TYR A 75 2.76 -9.81 9.45
C TYR A 75 3.95 -10.40 8.65
N LYS A 76 4.30 -11.67 8.88
CA LYS A 76 5.38 -12.34 8.15
C LYS A 76 5.06 -12.55 6.66
N ILE A 77 3.78 -12.45 6.26
CA ILE A 77 3.32 -12.53 4.87
C ILE A 77 4.01 -11.49 3.98
N CYS A 78 4.39 -10.31 4.50
CA CYS A 78 5.07 -9.28 3.70
C CYS A 78 6.34 -9.82 3.03
N ASP A 79 7.11 -10.65 3.74
CA ASP A 79 8.30 -11.26 3.16
C ASP A 79 7.97 -12.27 2.04
N TYR A 80 6.73 -12.75 1.89
CA TYR A 80 6.33 -13.68 0.83
C TYR A 80 5.68 -12.98 -0.38
N ARG A 81 5.44 -11.66 -0.32
CA ARG A 81 4.84 -10.88 -1.43
C ARG A 81 5.53 -11.10 -2.78
N PRO A 82 6.88 -11.12 -2.87
CA PRO A 82 7.59 -11.42 -4.11
C PRO A 82 7.28 -12.79 -4.73
N ALA A 83 6.71 -13.72 -3.97
CA ALA A 83 6.39 -15.07 -4.41
C ALA A 83 4.90 -15.29 -4.65
N PHE A 84 4.02 -14.27 -4.55
CA PHE A 84 2.58 -14.49 -4.62
C PHE A 84 2.11 -15.14 -5.93
N ALA A 85 2.59 -14.71 -7.09
CA ALA A 85 2.20 -15.37 -8.35
C ALA A 85 2.68 -16.82 -8.44
N TYR A 86 3.79 -17.17 -7.80
CA TYR A 86 4.27 -18.55 -7.73
C TYR A 86 3.41 -19.38 -6.77
N ILE A 87 3.10 -18.83 -5.59
CA ILE A 87 2.31 -19.51 -4.56
C ILE A 87 0.86 -19.69 -5.01
N LEU A 88 0.31 -18.69 -5.70
CA LEU A 88 -1.11 -18.57 -6.06
C LEU A 88 -1.31 -18.65 -7.58
N SER A 89 -0.45 -19.38 -8.28
CA SER A 89 -0.42 -19.49 -9.75
C SER A 89 -1.79 -19.71 -10.39
N GLU A 90 -2.60 -20.60 -9.81
CA GLU A 90 -3.95 -20.92 -10.32
C GLU A 90 -4.91 -19.73 -10.30
N TYR A 91 -4.70 -18.76 -9.40
CA TYR A 91 -5.57 -17.60 -9.24
C TYR A 91 -5.15 -16.41 -10.11
N VAL A 92 -3.91 -16.42 -10.61
CA VAL A 92 -3.34 -15.27 -11.35
C VAL A 92 -3.03 -15.58 -12.80
N LYS A 93 -3.05 -16.85 -13.23
CA LYS A 93 -2.59 -17.29 -14.56
C LYS A 93 -3.23 -16.57 -15.76
N ASP A 94 -4.48 -16.10 -15.62
CA ASP A 94 -5.23 -15.45 -16.69
C ASP A 94 -5.06 -13.91 -16.70
N TYR A 95 -4.19 -13.37 -15.84
CA TYR A 95 -3.89 -11.94 -15.76
C TYR A 95 -2.59 -11.58 -16.47
N ASP A 96 -2.53 -10.40 -17.10
CA ASP A 96 -1.29 -9.88 -17.69
C ASP A 96 -0.31 -9.40 -16.61
N PHE A 97 -0.84 -8.87 -15.51
CA PHE A 97 -0.07 -8.32 -14.39
C PHE A 97 -0.66 -8.76 -13.05
N TRP A 98 0.22 -9.08 -12.10
CA TRP A 98 -0.14 -9.34 -10.71
C TRP A 98 0.61 -8.38 -9.79
N GLY A 99 0.19 -8.26 -8.55
CA GLY A 99 0.88 -7.40 -7.60
C GLY A 99 0.37 -7.53 -6.18
N TRP A 100 0.78 -6.58 -5.36
CA TRP A 100 0.32 -6.46 -3.98
C TRP A 100 0.17 -4.98 -3.59
N GLY A 101 -0.51 -4.76 -2.48
CA GLY A 101 -0.56 -3.45 -1.86
C GLY A 101 -0.84 -3.53 -0.37
N ASP A 102 -0.96 -2.36 0.25
CA ASP A 102 -1.36 -2.21 1.65
C ASP A 102 -2.84 -1.82 1.76
N LEU A 103 -3.47 -2.14 2.89
CA LEU A 103 -4.85 -1.73 3.21
C LEU A 103 -4.94 -0.37 3.90
N ASP A 104 -3.79 0.30 4.12
CA ASP A 104 -3.71 1.66 4.66
C ASP A 104 -3.41 2.71 3.58
N VAL A 105 -3.75 2.40 2.33
CA VAL A 105 -3.75 3.35 1.20
C VAL A 105 -5.17 3.76 0.81
N VAL A 106 -5.26 4.88 0.09
CA VAL A 106 -6.43 5.23 -0.73
C VAL A 106 -5.96 5.37 -2.18
N TYR A 107 -6.65 4.75 -3.12
CA TYR A 107 -6.32 4.84 -4.54
C TYR A 107 -6.95 6.08 -5.18
N GLY A 108 -6.26 6.63 -6.19
CA GLY A 108 -6.88 7.47 -7.22
C GLY A 108 -7.24 6.62 -8.43
N ASN A 109 -7.17 7.21 -9.62
CA ASN A 109 -7.41 6.50 -10.87
C ASN A 109 -6.12 5.79 -11.27
N ILE A 110 -6.04 4.47 -11.06
CA ILE A 110 -4.82 3.72 -11.32
C ILE A 110 -4.45 3.77 -12.80
N ARG A 111 -5.42 3.61 -13.72
CA ARG A 111 -5.18 3.65 -15.17
C ARG A 111 -4.77 5.00 -15.72
N HIS A 112 -5.04 6.08 -15.00
CA HIS A 112 -4.53 7.39 -15.39
C HIS A 112 -2.99 7.42 -15.38
N PHE A 113 -2.36 6.68 -14.46
CA PHE A 113 -0.90 6.65 -14.32
C PHE A 113 -0.28 5.35 -14.84
N VAL A 114 -0.92 4.21 -14.59
CA VAL A 114 -0.49 2.87 -15.02
C VAL A 114 -1.24 2.50 -16.29
N THR A 115 -0.83 3.11 -17.40
CA THR A 115 -1.45 2.92 -18.71
C THR A 115 -1.01 1.61 -19.37
N ASP A 116 -1.72 1.17 -20.41
CA ASP A 116 -1.29 0.04 -21.23
C ASP A 116 0.09 0.25 -21.86
N ASP A 117 0.49 1.50 -22.15
CA ASP A 117 1.84 1.83 -22.63
C ASP A 117 2.91 1.57 -21.56
N VAL A 118 2.65 1.97 -20.30
CA VAL A 118 3.52 1.68 -19.16
C VAL A 118 3.66 0.16 -18.99
N LEU A 119 2.53 -0.55 -18.95
CA LEU A 119 2.49 -2.01 -18.81
C LEU A 119 3.06 -2.77 -20.02
N SER A 120 3.28 -2.09 -21.17
CA SER A 120 3.92 -2.69 -22.35
C SER A 120 5.42 -2.53 -22.37
N ARG A 121 5.96 -1.57 -21.62
CA ARG A 121 7.39 -1.26 -21.60
C ARG A 121 8.09 -1.86 -20.39
N TYR A 122 7.39 -2.00 -19.27
CA TYR A 122 7.99 -2.34 -17.99
C TYR A 122 7.43 -3.64 -17.42
N LYS A 123 8.28 -4.37 -16.71
CA LYS A 123 7.90 -5.59 -15.97
C LYS A 123 7.62 -5.32 -14.51
N MET A 124 8.23 -4.30 -13.91
CA MET A 124 7.97 -3.89 -12.53
C MET A 124 7.46 -2.45 -12.49
N ILE A 125 6.34 -2.23 -11.80
CA ILE A 125 5.72 -0.92 -11.60
C ILE A 125 5.84 -0.54 -10.13
N SER A 126 6.33 0.67 -9.84
CA SER A 126 6.53 1.24 -8.49
C SER A 126 7.65 0.57 -7.70
N GLY A 127 7.47 -0.68 -7.28
CA GLY A 127 8.39 -1.42 -6.42
C GLY A 127 8.39 -0.99 -4.94
N TYR A 128 7.61 0.03 -4.58
CA TYR A 128 7.41 0.47 -3.19
C TYR A 128 6.33 -0.41 -2.54
N GLY A 129 6.61 -1.03 -1.39
CA GLY A 129 5.80 -2.11 -0.80
C GLY A 129 4.29 -1.85 -0.65
N HIS A 130 3.86 -0.59 -0.71
CA HIS A 130 2.46 -0.14 -0.56
C HIS A 130 1.58 -0.35 -1.79
N PHE A 131 2.18 -0.38 -2.99
CA PHE A 131 1.52 -0.76 -4.24
C PHE A 131 2.58 -1.07 -5.29
N THR A 132 2.68 -2.34 -5.68
CA THR A 132 3.66 -2.83 -6.65
C THR A 132 2.98 -3.81 -7.60
N LEU A 133 3.27 -3.68 -8.90
CA LEU A 133 2.83 -4.63 -9.91
C LEU A 133 4.03 -5.25 -10.64
N TYR A 134 3.85 -6.49 -11.06
CA TYR A 134 4.77 -7.28 -11.84
C TYR A 134 4.06 -7.89 -13.05
N LYS A 135 4.77 -7.94 -14.18
CA LYS A 135 4.30 -8.67 -15.35
C LYS A 135 4.15 -10.14 -15.00
N ASN A 136 3.05 -10.74 -15.41
CA ASN A 136 2.79 -12.15 -15.18
C ASN A 136 3.46 -12.99 -16.28
N ASP A 137 4.73 -13.33 -16.08
CA ASP A 137 5.45 -14.28 -16.92
C ASP A 137 6.36 -15.18 -16.07
N ASP A 138 6.72 -16.35 -16.59
CA ASP A 138 7.46 -17.36 -15.85
C ASP A 138 8.75 -16.83 -15.24
N TYR A 139 9.47 -15.98 -15.98
CA TYR A 139 10.69 -15.35 -15.51
C TYR A 139 10.42 -14.46 -14.30
N THR A 140 9.46 -13.55 -14.42
CA THR A 140 9.14 -12.55 -13.39
C THR A 140 8.60 -13.23 -12.13
N ASN A 141 7.75 -14.25 -12.31
CA ASN A 141 7.11 -15.00 -11.24
C ASN A 141 8.09 -15.86 -10.43
N THR A 142 9.25 -16.21 -11.00
CA THR A 142 10.27 -17.03 -10.34
C THR A 142 11.56 -16.26 -10.02
N PHE A 143 11.69 -15.00 -10.46
CA PHE A 143 12.90 -14.20 -10.25
C PHE A 143 13.25 -13.98 -8.77
N PHE A 144 12.27 -14.05 -7.86
CA PHE A 144 12.54 -13.97 -6.42
C PHE A 144 13.48 -15.09 -5.95
N MET A 145 13.46 -16.25 -6.62
CA MET A 145 14.32 -17.41 -6.32
C MET A 145 15.76 -17.24 -6.78
N LYS A 146 16.04 -16.31 -7.70
CA LYS A 146 17.39 -16.08 -8.20
C LYS A 146 18.24 -15.44 -7.11
N GLU A 147 19.29 -16.16 -6.72
CA GLU A 147 20.32 -15.66 -5.81
C GLU A 147 21.21 -14.67 -6.55
N VAL A 148 21.34 -13.47 -5.99
CA VAL A 148 22.18 -12.39 -6.53
C VAL A 148 22.94 -11.77 -5.38
N GLU A 149 24.26 -11.69 -5.51
CA GLU A 149 25.13 -11.12 -4.47
C GLU A 149 24.71 -9.69 -4.11
N GLY A 150 24.67 -9.39 -2.82
CA GLY A 150 24.27 -8.08 -2.30
C GLY A 150 22.76 -7.87 -2.14
N PHE A 151 21.93 -8.86 -2.50
CA PHE A 151 20.48 -8.86 -2.28
C PHE A 151 20.05 -9.95 -1.30
N VAL A 152 18.89 -9.76 -0.66
CA VAL A 152 18.33 -10.73 0.28
C VAL A 152 17.95 -12.01 -0.47
N SER A 153 18.40 -13.17 0.05
CA SER A 153 17.98 -14.49 -0.42
C SER A 153 16.53 -14.76 -0.02
N TYR A 154 15.75 -15.35 -0.93
CA TYR A 154 14.39 -15.80 -0.60
C TYR A 154 14.40 -16.92 0.45
N ARG A 155 15.43 -17.77 0.49
CA ARG A 155 15.57 -18.82 1.51
C ARG A 155 15.74 -18.20 2.89
N ASP A 156 16.57 -17.16 3.00
CA ASP A 156 16.69 -16.40 4.25
C ASP A 156 15.37 -15.71 4.62
N ALA A 157 14.73 -15.05 3.66
CA ALA A 157 13.43 -14.43 3.86
C ALA A 157 12.39 -15.43 4.37
N PHE A 158 12.39 -16.67 3.87
CA PHE A 158 11.35 -17.65 4.20
C PHE A 158 11.69 -18.53 5.40
N THR A 159 12.94 -18.54 5.88
CA THR A 159 13.35 -19.40 7.02
C THR A 159 13.63 -18.63 8.31
N GLN A 160 13.85 -17.31 8.24
CA GLN A 160 14.07 -16.49 9.43
C GLN A 160 12.75 -16.02 10.06
N ARG A 161 12.66 -16.04 11.40
CA ARG A 161 11.48 -15.54 12.14
C ARG A 161 11.35 -14.01 12.11
N ARG A 162 12.48 -13.30 12.03
CA ARG A 162 12.48 -11.84 11.91
C ARG A 162 11.95 -11.44 10.52
N SER A 163 11.36 -10.26 10.42
CA SER A 163 11.02 -9.68 9.12
C SER A 163 12.30 -9.35 8.40
N MET A 164 12.41 -9.72 7.12
CA MET A 164 13.56 -9.41 6.29
C MET A 164 13.32 -8.20 5.38
N PHE A 165 12.09 -7.67 5.36
CA PHE A 165 11.67 -6.56 4.51
C PHE A 165 11.89 -6.91 3.03
N PHE A 166 11.62 -8.17 2.66
CA PHE A 166 11.91 -8.68 1.32
C PHE A 166 11.07 -8.01 0.23
N ASP A 167 9.95 -7.39 0.60
CA ASP A 167 9.07 -6.65 -0.30
C ASP A 167 9.38 -5.14 -0.40
N GLU A 168 10.37 -4.63 0.34
CA GLU A 168 10.63 -3.20 0.48
C GLU A 168 11.93 -2.74 -0.21
N TYR A 169 11.97 -1.45 -0.55
CA TYR A 169 13.20 -0.75 -0.96
C TYR A 169 14.08 -0.39 0.23
N GLU A 170 15.37 -0.16 -0.05
CA GLU A 170 16.41 0.23 0.92
C GLU A 170 16.83 -0.88 1.90
N TYR A 171 16.23 -2.07 1.80
CA TYR A 171 16.59 -3.26 2.55
C TYR A 171 17.24 -4.35 1.71
N LYS A 172 17.63 -4.03 0.45
CA LYS A 172 18.13 -5.01 -0.52
C LYS A 172 17.10 -6.11 -0.83
N GLY A 173 15.82 -5.76 -0.70
CA GLY A 173 14.67 -6.61 -1.01
C GLY A 173 14.46 -6.78 -2.52
N PHE A 174 13.29 -7.31 -2.88
CA PHE A 174 12.97 -7.71 -4.24
C PHE A 174 12.90 -6.53 -5.22
N GLY A 175 12.30 -5.40 -4.81
CA GLY A 175 12.28 -4.17 -5.62
C GLY A 175 13.69 -3.64 -5.89
N ASP A 176 14.57 -3.66 -4.88
CA ASP A 176 15.99 -3.30 -5.01
C ASP A 176 16.72 -4.25 -5.98
N LYS A 177 16.43 -5.55 -5.89
CA LYS A 177 17.01 -6.58 -6.77
C LYS A 177 16.61 -6.37 -8.23
N TRP A 178 15.33 -6.11 -8.50
CA TRP A 178 14.84 -5.75 -9.84
C TRP A 178 15.56 -4.52 -10.38
N ARG A 179 15.62 -3.45 -9.59
CA ARG A 179 16.32 -2.21 -9.99
C ARG A 179 17.80 -2.45 -10.27
N GLY A 180 18.46 -3.34 -9.53
CA GLY A 180 19.86 -3.67 -9.71
C GLY A 180 20.16 -4.56 -10.92
N CYS A 181 19.26 -5.51 -11.23
CA CYS A 181 19.48 -6.48 -12.30
C CYS A 181 18.83 -6.11 -13.65
N HIS A 182 17.71 -5.39 -13.61
CA HIS A 182 16.87 -5.05 -14.77
C HIS A 182 16.32 -3.62 -14.67
N PRO A 183 17.18 -2.59 -14.54
CA PRO A 183 16.72 -1.20 -14.39
C PRO A 183 15.83 -0.72 -15.54
N GLU A 184 16.06 -1.22 -16.76
CA GLU A 184 15.28 -0.91 -17.96
C GLU A 184 13.84 -1.45 -17.92
N ASP A 185 13.60 -2.53 -17.18
CA ASP A 185 12.28 -3.15 -16.99
C ASP A 185 11.49 -2.50 -15.84
N CYS A 186 12.03 -1.48 -15.17
CA CYS A 186 11.46 -0.87 -13.97
C CYS A 186 10.83 0.50 -14.25
N TRP A 187 9.52 0.63 -14.02
CA TRP A 187 8.84 1.92 -13.95
C TRP A 187 8.90 2.47 -12.52
N LEU A 188 9.81 3.42 -12.29
CA LEU A 188 10.13 3.98 -10.97
C LEU A 188 9.61 5.42 -10.77
N GLU A 189 8.59 5.80 -11.53
CA GLU A 189 7.95 7.11 -11.38
C GLU A 189 7.23 7.24 -10.03
N TRP A 190 7.10 8.47 -9.53
CA TRP A 190 6.51 8.76 -8.23
C TRP A 190 5.20 9.55 -8.30
N PRO A 191 4.15 9.02 -8.96
CA PRO A 191 2.87 9.70 -9.03
C PRO A 191 2.02 9.53 -7.75
N PHE A 192 2.60 9.06 -6.64
CA PHE A 192 1.90 8.77 -5.39
C PHE A 192 2.46 9.61 -4.23
N ASP A 193 1.78 9.55 -3.08
CA ASP A 193 2.14 10.35 -1.91
C ASP A 193 2.22 9.49 -0.63
N ASN A 194 3.44 9.26 -0.12
CA ASN A 194 3.61 8.68 1.21
C ASN A 194 3.43 9.76 2.29
N ALA A 195 2.35 9.68 3.07
CA ALA A 195 2.06 10.68 4.09
C ALA A 195 2.93 10.47 5.35
N SER A 196 3.52 11.57 5.84
CA SER A 196 4.38 11.55 7.03
C SER A 196 3.75 10.85 8.23
N LYS A 197 4.54 10.12 9.00
CA LYS A 197 4.10 9.49 10.27
C LYS A 197 3.79 10.58 11.31
N PRO A 198 2.91 10.34 12.30
CA PRO A 198 2.56 11.34 13.33
C PRO A 198 3.79 11.85 14.10
N LYS A 199 4.76 10.96 14.33
CA LYS A 199 6.05 11.28 14.98
C LYS A 199 6.95 12.22 14.18
N GLN A 200 6.81 12.23 12.85
CA GLN A 200 7.52 13.16 11.96
C GLN A 200 6.73 14.47 11.86
N SER A 201 5.42 14.36 11.67
CA SER A 201 4.50 15.48 11.64
C SER A 201 3.06 15.02 11.86
N TYR A 202 2.32 15.72 12.73
CA TYR A 202 0.88 15.50 12.93
C TYR A 202 0.00 16.25 11.92
N HIS A 203 0.58 17.10 11.06
CA HIS A 203 -0.05 17.42 9.78
C HIS A 203 0.54 16.47 8.72
N PHE A 204 -0.15 16.21 7.61
CA PHE A 204 0.49 15.42 6.56
C PHE A 204 1.53 16.28 5.85
N ASN A 205 2.70 15.68 5.63
CA ASN A 205 3.63 16.08 4.60
C ASN A 205 3.70 14.92 3.60
N SER A 206 3.73 15.21 2.31
CA SER A 206 4.10 14.21 1.30
C SER A 206 5.60 14.00 1.38
N MET A 207 6.00 12.81 1.81
CA MET A 207 7.41 12.40 1.86
C MET A 207 7.97 12.16 0.46
N THR A 208 7.09 11.86 -0.51
CA THR A 208 7.45 11.61 -1.91
C THR A 208 7.65 12.91 -2.69
N ARG A 209 6.67 13.83 -2.64
CA ARG A 209 6.68 15.08 -3.44
C ARG A 209 7.13 16.32 -2.64
N GLY A 210 7.41 16.16 -1.34
CA GLY A 210 7.92 17.22 -0.48
C GLY A 210 6.91 18.30 -0.08
N TRP A 211 5.64 18.17 -0.47
CA TRP A 211 4.60 19.12 -0.08
C TRP A 211 4.35 19.05 1.43
N LYS A 212 4.25 20.21 2.06
CA LYS A 212 3.98 20.32 3.50
C LYS A 212 2.54 20.73 3.76
N GLN A 213 2.04 20.39 4.94
CA GLN A 213 0.73 20.87 5.40
C GLN A 213 -0.41 20.47 4.46
N VAL A 214 -0.39 19.20 4.04
CA VAL A 214 -1.34 18.66 3.07
C VAL A 214 -2.51 17.95 3.74
N ILE A 215 -3.58 17.80 2.99
CA ILE A 215 -4.67 16.84 3.22
C ILE A 215 -4.98 16.15 1.90
N PHE A 216 -5.82 15.12 1.92
CA PHE A 216 -6.23 14.43 0.70
C PHE A 216 -7.73 14.51 0.50
N GLU A 217 -8.14 14.71 -0.74
CA GLU A 217 -9.53 14.68 -1.19
C GLU A 217 -9.71 13.52 -2.15
N HIS A 218 -10.69 12.66 -1.89
CA HIS A 218 -11.09 11.61 -2.80
C HIS A 218 -12.50 11.91 -3.31
N ILE A 219 -12.68 11.94 -4.63
CA ILE A 219 -13.96 12.22 -5.28
C ILE A 219 -14.11 11.36 -6.54
N GLY A 220 -15.18 10.56 -6.60
CA GLY A 220 -15.34 9.56 -7.66
C GLY A 220 -14.13 8.63 -7.70
N ASN A 221 -13.47 8.49 -8.84
CA ASN A 221 -12.25 7.69 -8.98
C ASN A 221 -10.94 8.48 -8.82
N LYS A 222 -10.97 9.71 -8.32
CA LYS A 222 -9.80 10.58 -8.28
C LYS A 222 -9.35 10.88 -6.85
N LEU A 223 -8.04 10.90 -6.67
CA LEU A 223 -7.39 11.28 -5.44
C LEU A 223 -6.53 12.52 -5.65
N TYR A 224 -6.69 13.49 -4.77
CA TYR A 224 -5.98 14.75 -4.83
C TYR A 224 -5.30 15.08 -3.51
N MET A 225 -4.02 15.42 -3.59
CA MET A 225 -3.31 16.09 -2.52
C MET A 225 -3.60 17.59 -2.58
N LEU A 226 -4.04 18.16 -1.46
CA LEU A 226 -4.42 19.56 -1.32
C LEU A 226 -3.47 20.28 -0.37
N ARG A 227 -3.06 21.51 -0.70
CA ARG A 227 -2.38 22.42 0.23
C ARG A 227 -2.78 23.87 0.01
N PHE A 228 -2.54 24.72 1.00
CA PHE A 228 -2.60 26.16 0.81
C PHE A 228 -1.18 26.72 0.68
N ASN A 229 -0.90 27.41 -0.42
CA ASN A 229 0.36 28.10 -0.67
C ASN A 229 0.07 29.58 -0.99
N ASN A 230 0.64 30.51 -0.22
CA ASN A 230 0.39 31.95 -0.35
C ASN A 230 -1.09 32.33 -0.46
N GLY A 231 -1.95 31.65 0.32
CA GLY A 231 -3.40 31.86 0.35
C GLY A 231 -4.19 31.20 -0.79
N ARG A 232 -3.52 30.58 -1.77
CA ARG A 232 -4.14 29.84 -2.87
C ARG A 232 -4.23 28.35 -2.55
N LEU A 233 -5.34 27.73 -2.91
CA LEU A 233 -5.50 26.27 -2.84
C LEU A 233 -4.79 25.66 -4.05
N GLU A 234 -3.78 24.85 -3.79
CA GLU A 234 -3.12 24.03 -4.80
C GLU A 234 -3.61 22.59 -4.68
N LYS A 235 -3.84 21.96 -5.83
CA LYS A 235 -4.43 20.64 -5.98
C LYS A 235 -3.56 19.82 -6.93
N GLN A 236 -3.13 18.64 -6.50
CA GLN A 236 -2.28 17.75 -7.29
C GLN A 236 -2.88 16.35 -7.28
N GLU A 237 -3.08 15.76 -8.46
CA GLU A 237 -3.59 14.40 -8.59
C GLU A 237 -2.54 13.36 -8.16
N SER A 238 -2.99 12.27 -7.55
CA SER A 238 -2.15 11.22 -6.99
C SER A 238 -2.69 9.84 -7.35
N LEU A 239 -1.80 8.91 -7.68
CA LEU A 239 -2.10 7.51 -7.96
C LEU A 239 -2.64 6.81 -6.71
N TYR A 240 -2.00 7.06 -5.56
CA TYR A 240 -2.47 6.63 -4.26
C TYR A 240 -1.82 7.49 -3.16
N ALA A 241 -2.41 7.49 -1.97
CA ALA A 241 -1.79 8.05 -0.78
C ALA A 241 -1.69 7.00 0.33
N HIS A 242 -0.54 6.90 0.98
CA HIS A 242 -0.25 5.93 2.03
C HIS A 242 -0.34 6.54 3.43
N PHE A 243 -1.10 5.92 4.33
CA PHE A 243 -1.42 6.43 5.67
C PHE A 243 -0.99 5.49 6.80
N GLN A 244 0.31 5.15 6.83
CA GLN A 244 0.91 4.29 7.83
C GLN A 244 0.80 4.78 9.29
N HIS A 245 0.71 3.82 10.22
CA HIS A 245 0.68 4.04 11.68
C HIS A 245 -0.48 4.92 12.17
N ARG A 246 -1.67 4.76 11.59
CA ARG A 246 -2.87 5.55 11.92
C ARG A 246 -3.98 4.78 12.61
N GLY A 247 -3.64 3.86 13.52
CA GLY A 247 -4.63 3.11 14.30
C GLY A 247 -5.60 3.95 15.16
N PHE A 248 -5.32 5.25 15.34
CA PHE A 248 -6.18 6.21 16.05
C PHE A 248 -7.10 7.02 15.14
N MET A 249 -7.00 6.85 13.82
CA MET A 249 -7.80 7.58 12.84
C MET A 249 -9.28 7.24 13.04
N LYS A 250 -10.12 8.27 13.11
CA LYS A 250 -11.57 8.11 13.25
C LYS A 250 -12.22 8.12 11.88
N ASP A 251 -13.05 7.13 11.62
CA ASP A 251 -14.00 7.16 10.51
C ASP A 251 -15.22 7.99 10.93
N LYS A 252 -15.45 9.11 10.25
CA LYS A 252 -16.60 10.00 10.42
C LYS A 252 -17.27 10.29 9.08
N VAL A 253 -17.02 9.45 8.08
CA VAL A 253 -17.60 9.61 6.74
C VAL A 253 -19.01 9.03 6.75
N THR A 254 -19.95 9.78 6.19
CA THR A 254 -21.32 9.31 5.93
C THR A 254 -21.49 8.89 4.48
N ASP A 255 -20.72 9.47 3.56
CA ASP A 255 -20.71 9.13 2.14
C ASP A 255 -19.28 9.01 1.60
N TYR A 256 -18.91 7.81 1.17
CA TYR A 256 -17.60 7.51 0.62
C TYR A 256 -17.42 7.94 -0.86
N SER A 257 -18.44 8.51 -1.50
CA SER A 257 -18.34 9.05 -2.86
C SER A 257 -17.48 10.33 -2.93
N HIS A 258 -17.43 11.11 -1.84
CA HIS A 258 -16.63 12.33 -1.72
C HIS A 258 -16.22 12.62 -0.27
N PHE A 259 -14.95 12.42 0.05
CA PHE A 259 -14.43 12.58 1.41
C PHE A 259 -13.05 13.23 1.46
N LEU A 260 -12.67 13.68 2.66
CA LEU A 260 -11.33 14.16 2.99
C LEU A 260 -10.62 13.20 3.94
N VAL A 261 -9.35 12.94 3.67
CA VAL A 261 -8.44 12.29 4.62
C VAL A 261 -7.60 13.36 5.29
N THR A 262 -7.70 13.38 6.62
CA THR A 262 -6.98 14.31 7.50
C THR A 262 -6.11 13.52 8.48
N PRO A 263 -5.14 14.16 9.17
CA PRO A 263 -4.19 13.43 9.99
C PRO A 263 -4.75 12.51 11.08
N GLY A 264 -5.97 12.79 11.56
CA GLY A 264 -6.61 12.01 12.63
C GLY A 264 -8.02 11.51 12.29
N ALA A 265 -8.53 11.78 11.09
CA ALA A 265 -9.87 11.33 10.72
C ALA A 265 -10.06 11.29 9.20
N ILE A 266 -10.97 10.42 8.78
CA ILE A 266 -11.62 10.46 7.47
C ILE A 266 -12.96 11.16 7.72
N ILE A 267 -13.26 12.23 6.97
CA ILE A 267 -14.41 13.09 7.19
C ILE A 267 -15.11 13.39 5.86
N ASP A 268 -16.40 13.70 5.92
CA ASP A 268 -17.13 14.20 4.75
C ASP A 268 -16.51 15.49 4.19
N TYR A 269 -16.63 15.68 2.88
CA TYR A 269 -16.25 16.94 2.27
C TYR A 269 -17.15 18.08 2.77
N PRO A 270 -16.60 19.24 3.17
CA PRO A 270 -17.38 20.33 3.73
C PRO A 270 -18.36 20.93 2.69
N ARG A 271 -19.62 21.14 3.09
CA ARG A 271 -20.66 21.76 2.24
C ARG A 271 -20.71 23.28 2.34
N HIS A 272 -20.26 23.84 3.46
CA HIS A 272 -20.28 25.28 3.75
C HIS A 272 -18.91 25.77 4.19
N PHE A 273 -18.57 27.03 3.90
CA PHE A 273 -17.28 27.63 4.25
C PHE A 273 -16.07 26.79 3.80
N VAL A 274 -16.18 26.14 2.64
CA VAL A 274 -15.22 25.14 2.13
C VAL A 274 -13.78 25.65 2.24
N ASN A 275 -13.50 26.81 1.67
CA ASN A 275 -12.14 27.37 1.67
C ASN A 275 -11.59 27.58 3.09
N LEU A 276 -12.41 28.11 4.01
CA LEU A 276 -12.01 28.34 5.40
C LEU A 276 -11.73 27.00 6.12
N GLN A 277 -12.58 26.00 5.90
CA GLN A 277 -12.42 24.67 6.50
C GLN A 277 -11.17 23.96 5.97
N LEU A 278 -10.96 23.94 4.65
CA LEU A 278 -9.76 23.34 4.05
C LEU A 278 -8.49 24.04 4.55
N ARG A 279 -8.50 25.38 4.64
CA ARG A 279 -7.38 26.16 5.17
C ARG A 279 -7.08 25.81 6.62
N TRP A 280 -8.11 25.62 7.44
CA TRP A 280 -7.97 25.17 8.82
C TRP A 280 -7.44 23.73 8.91
N LEU A 281 -7.87 22.84 8.02
CA LEU A 281 -7.44 21.44 8.01
C LEU A 281 -5.95 21.29 7.63
N CYS A 282 -5.47 22.13 6.71
CA CYS A 282 -4.07 22.16 6.27
C CYS A 282 -3.12 22.83 7.28
N ARG A 283 -3.59 23.44 8.37
CA ARG A 283 -2.70 24.14 9.31
C ARG A 283 -1.70 23.21 10.01
N ASN A 284 -0.51 23.74 10.31
CA ASN A 284 0.47 23.07 11.15
C ASN A 284 -0.10 22.80 12.57
N ARG A 285 0.21 21.63 13.13
CA ARG A 285 -0.23 21.15 14.44
C ARG A 285 0.98 20.73 15.29
N SER A 286 1.91 21.65 15.56
CA SER A 286 3.20 21.39 16.22
C SER A 286 3.07 20.72 17.60
N ILE A 287 2.13 21.18 18.43
CA ILE A 287 1.89 20.64 19.77
C ILE A 287 1.55 19.14 19.70
N MET A 288 0.72 18.75 18.73
CA MET A 288 0.37 17.33 18.54
C MET A 288 1.57 16.52 18.06
N THR A 289 2.39 17.08 17.15
CA THR A 289 3.65 16.43 16.74
C THR A 289 4.54 16.15 17.95
N MET A 290 4.73 17.14 18.85
CA MET A 290 5.52 16.99 20.07
C MET A 290 4.95 15.90 20.99
N TYR A 291 3.63 15.83 21.16
CA TYR A 291 2.97 14.80 21.94
C TYR A 291 3.29 13.38 21.43
N TYR A 292 3.21 13.14 20.12
CA TYR A 292 3.53 11.83 19.54
C TYR A 292 5.01 11.48 19.67
N GLN A 293 5.91 12.45 19.46
CA GLN A 293 7.35 12.25 19.66
C GLN A 293 7.67 11.89 21.11
N TRP A 294 7.03 12.54 22.08
CA TRP A 294 7.19 12.23 23.51
C TRP A 294 6.63 10.85 23.86
N LYS A 295 5.41 10.52 23.40
CA LYS A 295 4.78 9.22 23.61
C LYS A 295 5.65 8.07 23.08
N ASP A 296 6.16 8.18 21.85
CA ASP A 296 7.01 7.15 21.24
C ASP A 296 8.32 6.98 22.02
N ARG A 297 8.92 8.05 22.51
CA ARG A 297 10.13 7.98 23.37
C ARG A 297 9.86 7.19 24.66
N ILE A 298 8.70 7.36 25.29
CA ILE A 298 8.32 6.60 26.49
C ILE A 298 8.14 5.12 26.15
N LEU A 299 7.37 4.81 25.10
CA LEU A 299 7.14 3.44 24.68
C LEU A 299 8.44 2.71 24.30
N TRP A 300 9.38 3.42 23.66
CA TRP A 300 10.70 2.87 23.36
C TRP A 300 11.49 2.55 24.62
N LYS A 301 11.52 3.47 25.61
CA LYS A 301 12.18 3.22 26.90
C LYS A 301 11.60 1.99 27.61
N LEU A 302 10.28 1.87 27.67
CA LEU A 302 9.60 0.74 28.32
C LEU A 302 9.87 -0.62 27.65
N LYS A 303 10.21 -0.65 26.35
CA LYS A 303 10.53 -1.88 25.62
C LYS A 303 12.00 -2.31 25.75
N HIS A 304 12.87 -1.40 26.20
CA HIS A 304 14.33 -1.60 26.27
C HIS A 304 14.87 -1.38 27.70
N SER A 305 13.99 -1.30 28.69
CA SER A 305 14.28 -1.28 30.13
C SER A 305 13.94 -2.63 30.74
#